data_AF-A0A1F5WF83-F1
#
_entry.id   AF-A0A1F5WF83-F1
#
_cell.length_a   1.000
_cell.length_b   1.000
_cell.length_c   1.000
_cell.angle_alpha   90.00
_cell.angle_beta   90.00
_cell.angle_gamma   90.00
#
_symmetry.space_group_name_H-M   'P 1'
#
loop_
_entity.id
_entity.type
_entity.pdbx_description
1 polymer ?
#
loop_
_entity_poly.entity_id
_entity_poly.type
_entity_poly.pdbx_seq_one_letter_code
_entity_poly.pdbx_strand_id
1 'polypeptide(L)' 'MPDWTSPSFGRGVTNNLERRIKQHIAGHTLSTKNMKNINVVYEEKFDSFEIARKRELYFKSAAGRRYLKK' A
#
# COMPACT_ATOMS: atom_id res chain seq x y z
N MET A 1 23.79 1.54 -9.38
CA MET A 1 22.43 1.60 -9.99
C MET A 1 21.46 0.98 -9.00
N PRO A 2 20.35 1.63 -8.63
CA PRO A 2 19.40 1.01 -7.71
C PRO A 2 18.63 -0.09 -8.44
N ASP A 3 18.57 -1.23 -7.77
CA ASP A 3 17.97 -2.51 -8.12
C ASP A 3 16.43 -2.47 -8.07
N TRP A 4 15.79 -2.73 -9.21
CA TRP A 4 14.33 -2.67 -9.37
C TRP A 4 13.60 -4.00 -9.08
N THR A 5 14.23 -4.94 -8.36
CA THR A 5 13.67 -6.29 -8.09
C THR A 5 13.01 -6.44 -6.72
N SER A 6 12.60 -5.34 -6.07
CA SER A 6 11.74 -5.43 -4.89
C SER A 6 10.27 -5.60 -5.30
N PRO A 7 9.48 -6.48 -4.64
CA PRO A 7 8.03 -6.50 -4.82
C PRO A 7 7.49 -5.09 -4.58
N SER A 8 6.72 -4.56 -5.52
CA SER A 8 6.11 -3.23 -5.40
C SER A 8 5.08 -3.21 -4.28
N PHE A 9 5.51 -3.07 -3.02
CA PHE A 9 4.64 -2.85 -1.88
C PHE A 9 3.99 -1.48 -2.01
N GLY A 10 2.78 -1.46 -2.56
CA GLY A 10 1.95 -0.26 -2.63
C GLY A 10 1.57 0.19 -1.22
N ARG A 11 1.82 1.47 -0.90
CA ARG A 11 1.40 2.11 0.35
C ARG A 11 0.40 3.20 0.02
N GLY A 12 -0.77 3.17 0.62
CA GLY A 12 -1.87 4.08 0.33
C GLY A 12 -2.86 4.19 1.49
N VAL A 13 -3.58 5.30 1.52
CA VAL A 13 -4.75 5.48 2.39
C VAL A 13 -6.04 5.24 1.60
N THR A 14 -7.03 4.59 2.21
CA THR A 14 -8.36 4.44 1.60
C THR A 14 -9.42 4.47 2.68
N ASN A 15 -10.61 4.97 2.31
CA ASN A 15 -11.80 4.90 3.14
C ASN A 15 -12.51 3.54 3.02
N ASN A 16 -12.17 2.73 2.02
CA ASN A 16 -12.78 1.44 1.80
C ASN A 16 -11.74 0.46 1.24
N LEU A 17 -11.19 -0.36 2.15
CA LEU A 17 -10.13 -1.31 1.84
C LEU A 17 -10.61 -2.39 0.86
N GLU A 18 -11.79 -2.97 1.07
CA GLU A 18 -12.36 -4.00 0.20
C GLU A 18 -12.50 -3.53 -1.24
N ARG A 19 -13.05 -2.33 -1.44
CA ARG A 19 -13.20 -1.72 -2.77
C ARG A 19 -11.84 -1.57 -3.44
N ARG A 20 -10.83 -1.11 -2.70
CA ARG A 20 -9.49 -0.90 -3.24
C ARG A 20 -8.79 -2.21 -3.60
N ILE A 21 -8.92 -3.23 -2.76
CA ILE A 21 -8.42 -4.58 -3.06
C ILE A 21 -9.08 -5.10 -4.33
N LYS A 22 -10.42 -5.04 -4.42
CA LYS A 22 -11.17 -5.46 -5.61
C LYS A 22 -10.70 -4.72 -6.86
N GLN A 23 -10.48 -3.40 -6.79
CA GLN A 23 -9.99 -2.61 -7.92
C GLN A 23 -8.57 -3.01 -8.37
N HIS A 24 -7.68 -3.31 -7.43
CA HIS A 24 -6.33 -3.74 -7.77
C HIS A 24 -6.30 -5.19 -8.30
N ILE A 25 -7.12 -6.10 -7.75
CA ILE A 25 -7.28 -7.49 -8.23
C ILE A 25 -7.95 -7.50 -9.62
N ALA A 26 -8.92 -6.62 -9.87
CA ALA A 26 -9.66 -6.56 -11.12
C ALA A 26 -8.79 -6.21 -12.34
N GLY A 27 -7.54 -5.75 -12.13
CA GLY A 27 -6.54 -5.73 -13.20
C GLY A 27 -6.86 -4.75 -14.34
N HIS A 28 -7.64 -3.69 -14.09
CA HIS A 28 -8.11 -2.73 -15.10
C HIS A 28 -7.00 -1.91 -15.80
N THR A 29 -5.72 -2.09 -15.44
CA THR A 29 -4.59 -1.34 -16.00
C THR A 29 -3.38 -2.26 -16.20
N LEU A 30 -2.50 -1.94 -17.16
CA LEU A 30 -1.32 -2.74 -17.50
C LEU A 30 -0.45 -3.12 -16.27
N SER A 31 -0.37 -2.21 -15.29
CA SER A 31 0.38 -2.39 -14.03
C SER A 31 -0.34 -3.26 -13.00
N THR A 32 -1.67 -3.33 -13.02
CA THR A 32 -2.49 -4.13 -12.07
C THR A 32 -2.79 -5.54 -12.58
N LYS A 33 -2.58 -5.82 -13.88
CA LYS A 33 -2.78 -7.13 -14.49
C LYS A 33 -1.96 -8.26 -13.84
N ASN A 34 -0.76 -7.95 -13.32
CA ASN A 34 0.09 -8.91 -12.60
C ASN A 34 -0.11 -8.88 -11.07
N MET A 35 -1.00 -8.04 -10.55
CA MET A 35 -1.33 -7.97 -9.12
C MET A 35 -2.52 -8.90 -8.77
N LYS A 36 -2.50 -10.14 -9.25
CA LYS A 36 -3.60 -11.11 -8.98
C LYS A 36 -3.62 -11.61 -7.52
N ASN A 37 -2.47 -11.64 -6.85
CA ASN A 37 -2.32 -12.11 -5.47
C ASN A 37 -1.96 -10.95 -4.54
N ILE A 38 -2.93 -10.08 -4.25
CA ILE A 38 -2.75 -8.98 -3.30
C ILE A 38 -3.11 -9.48 -1.91
N ASN A 39 -2.08 -9.67 -1.08
CA ASN A 39 -2.26 -9.95 0.33
C ASN A 39 -2.03 -8.67 1.14
N VAL A 40 -3.02 -8.28 1.95
CA VAL A 40 -2.86 -7.20 2.92
C VAL A 40 -2.01 -7.74 4.07
N VAL A 41 -0.77 -7.28 4.15
CA VAL A 41 0.17 -7.63 5.23
C VAL A 41 0.05 -6.71 6.44
N TYR A 42 -0.52 -5.51 6.26
CA TYR A 42 -0.65 -4.51 7.32
C TYR A 42 -1.76 -3.51 6.99
N GLU A 43 -2.65 -3.24 7.94
CA GLU A 43 -3.66 -2.19 7.87
C GLU A 43 -3.81 -1.46 9.22
N GLU A 44 -4.11 -0.16 9.17
CA GLU A 44 -4.47 0.65 10.35
C GLU A 44 -5.74 1.43 10.01
N LYS A 45 -6.68 1.50 10.97
CA LYS A 45 -7.91 2.30 10.86
C LYS A 45 -7.74 3.59 11.67
N PHE A 46 -8.19 4.71 11.10
CA PHE A 46 -8.15 6.01 11.73
C PHE A 46 -9.49 6.73 11.52
N ASP A 47 -9.92 7.48 12.52
CA ASP A 47 -11.18 8.22 12.46
C ASP A 47 -11.10 9.49 11.60
N SER A 48 -9.88 10.01 11.38
CA SER A 48 -9.64 11.20 10.58
C SER A 48 -8.67 10.93 9.44
N PHE A 49 -9.01 11.46 8.26
CA PHE A 49 -8.16 11.42 7.07
C PHE A 49 -6.80 12.08 7.31
N GLU A 50 -6.73 13.15 8.09
CA GLU A 50 -5.47 13.85 8.36
C GLU A 50 -4.47 12.95 9.10
N ILE A 51 -4.97 12.20 10.09
CA ILE A 51 -4.16 11.25 10.87
C ILE A 51 -3.70 10.11 9.94
N ALA A 52 -4.63 9.55 9.17
CA ALA A 52 -4.32 8.49 8.21
C ALA A 52 -3.28 8.94 7.17
N ARG A 53 -3.37 10.19 6.69
CA ARG A 53 -2.44 10.74 5.71
C ARG A 53 -1.05 10.98 6.28
N LYS A 54 -0.95 11.53 7.51
CA LYS A 54 0.34 11.65 8.23
C LYS A 54 1.00 10.29 8.40
N ARG A 55 0.21 9.27 8.72
CA ARG A 55 0.68 7.89 8.87
C ARG A 55 1.16 7.28 7.54
N GLU A 56 0.40 7.46 6.47
CA GLU A 56 0.82 7.02 5.12
C GLU A 56 2.16 7.66 4.71
N LEU A 57 2.33 8.96 4.96
CA LEU A 57 3.58 9.68 4.70
C LEU A 57 4.73 9.14 5.56
N TYR A 58 4.48 8.83 6.83
CA TYR A 58 5.45 8.16 7.69
C TYR A 58 5.89 6.82 7.09
N PHE A 59 4.96 5.97 6.63
CA PHE A 59 5.31 4.69 5.99
C PHE A 59 6.04 4.84 4.65
N LYS A 60 5.89 5.97 3.96
CA LYS A 60 6.67 6.31 2.77
C LYS A 60 8.09 6.80 3.12
N SER A 61 8.33 7.24 4.35
CA SER A 61 9.66 7.65 4.80
C SER A 61 10.63 6.46 4.98
N ALA A 62 11.93 6.73 5.06
CA ALA A 62 12.93 5.70 5.35
C ALA A 62 12.73 5.02 6.71
N ALA A 63 12.25 5.77 7.71
CA ALA A 63 11.94 5.22 9.03
C ALA A 63 10.75 4.26 8.98
N GLY A 64 9.67 4.65 8.29
CA GLY A 64 8.50 3.78 8.12
C GLY A 64 8.79 2.51 7.32
N ARG A 65 9.67 2.58 6.31
CA ARG A 65 10.16 1.39 5.60
C ARG A 65 10.93 0.43 6.50
N ARG A 66 11.66 0.94 7.49
CA ARG A 66 12.34 0.11 8.51
C ARG A 66 11.35 -0.48 9.50
N TYR A 67 10.32 0.26 9.89
CA TYR A 67 9.26 -0.22 10.76
C TYR A 67 8.54 -1.45 10.19
N LEU A 68 8.25 -1.43 8.88
CA LEU A 68 7.57 -2.54 8.18
C LEU A 68 8.49 -3.74 7.84
N LYS A 69 9.80 -3.65 8.08
CA LYS A 69 10.77 -4.73 7.82
C LYS A 69 10.97 -5.65 9.04
N LYS A 70 10.34 -5.35 10.17
CA LYS A 70 10.45 -6.11 11.42
C LYS A 70 9.27 -7.06 11.54
#